data_AF-A0A8T3T462-F1
#
_entry.id   AF-A0A8T3T462-F1
#
_cell.length_a   1.000
_cell.length_b   1.000
_cell.length_c   1.000
_cell.angle_alpha   90.00
_cell.angle_beta   90.00
_cell.angle_gamma   90.00
#
_symmetry.space_group_name_H-M   'P 1'
#
loop_
_entity.id
_entity.type
_entity.pdbx_description
1 polymer ?
#
loop_
_entity_poly.entity_id
_entity_poly.type
_entity_poly.pdbx_seq_one_letter_code
_entity_poly.pdbx_strand_id
1 'polypeptide(L)'
;MTQQQLARRVGCNQSSISRLETGRGGSLSVDVWQRVSLAVGRPLRLELERDASEEPSDSGHLRVQELILRVGRACGYQGRFELATRPSDPSRSADVGLRVIEIAASC
;
A
#
# COMPACT_ATOMS: atom_id res chain seq x y z
N MET A 1 14.94 5.44 -29.36
CA MET A 1 15.80 6.49 -28.76
C MET A 1 16.73 5.80 -27.77
N THR A 2 18.04 6.04 -27.84
CA THR A 2 19.01 5.51 -26.86
C THR A 2 19.04 6.36 -25.60
N GLN A 3 19.60 5.83 -24.51
CA GLN A 3 19.77 6.60 -23.26
C GLN A 3 20.58 7.88 -23.48
N GLN A 4 21.62 7.84 -24.31
CA GLN A 4 22.46 9.00 -24.62
C GLN A 4 21.68 10.06 -25.42
N GLN A 5 20.84 9.63 -26.37
CA GLN A 5 19.97 10.54 -27.13
C GLN A 5 18.92 11.20 -26.21
N LEU A 6 18.31 10.42 -25.32
CA LEU A 6 17.37 10.95 -24.33
C LEU A 6 18.05 11.95 -23.40
N ALA A 7 19.19 11.58 -22.82
CA ALA A 7 19.97 12.44 -21.92
C ALA A 7 20.31 13.79 -22.56
N ARG A 8 20.77 13.77 -23.82
CA ARG A 8 21.04 14.99 -24.59
C ARG A 8 19.77 15.81 -24.82
N ARG A 9 18.67 15.16 -25.17
CA ARG A 9 17.38 15.81 -25.43
C ARG A 9 16.83 16.50 -24.18
N VAL A 10 16.97 15.87 -23.01
CA VAL A 10 16.45 16.44 -21.76
C VAL A 10 17.43 17.38 -21.10
N GLY A 11 18.74 17.33 -21.41
CA GLY A 11 19.76 18.16 -20.76
C GLY A 11 20.26 17.55 -19.45
N CYS A 12 20.59 16.26 -19.46
CA CYS A 12 21.25 15.56 -18.36
C CYS A 12 22.35 14.61 -18.88
N ASN A 13 23.04 13.91 -17.99
CA ASN A 13 24.01 12.87 -18.38
C ASN A 13 23.30 11.51 -18.59
N GLN A 14 23.94 10.62 -19.35
CA GLN A 14 23.42 9.28 -19.62
C GLN A 14 23.30 8.43 -18.34
N SER A 15 24.16 8.64 -17.35
CA SER A 15 24.09 7.92 -16.08
C SER A 15 22.85 8.29 -15.26
N SER A 16 22.28 9.49 -15.41
CA SER A 16 21.00 9.86 -14.81
C SER A 16 19.84 9.11 -15.44
N ILE A 17 19.86 8.93 -16.77
CA ILE A 17 18.88 8.09 -17.46
C ILE A 17 18.98 6.63 -17.00
N SER A 18 20.21 6.10 -16.91
CA SER A 18 20.43 4.74 -16.38
C SER A 18 19.91 4.57 -14.94
N ARG A 19 20.11 5.57 -14.06
CA ARG A 19 19.54 5.56 -12.71
C ARG A 19 18.01 5.57 -12.71
N LEU A 20 17.37 6.37 -13.58
CA LEU A 20 15.91 6.37 -13.72
C LEU A 20 15.39 5.00 -14.15
N GLU A 21 15.97 4.41 -15.20
CA GLU A 21 15.54 3.12 -15.74
C GLU A 21 15.74 1.95 -14.78
N THR A 22 16.72 2.04 -13.88
CA THR A 22 17.00 1.03 -12.85
C THR A 22 16.30 1.30 -11.51
N GLY A 23 15.39 2.28 -11.45
CA GLY A 23 14.64 2.62 -10.23
C GLY A 23 15.49 3.33 -9.15
N ARG A 24 16.71 3.76 -9.48
CA ARG A 24 17.65 4.48 -8.58
C ARG A 24 17.66 5.99 -8.81
N GLY A 25 16.60 6.52 -9.42
CA GLY A 25 16.43 7.93 -9.76
C GLY A 25 15.99 8.84 -8.61
N GLY A 26 15.84 8.32 -7.38
CA GLY A 26 15.28 9.07 -6.25
C GLY A 26 16.04 10.33 -5.85
N SER A 27 17.33 10.43 -6.18
CA SER A 27 18.14 11.64 -5.95
C SER A 27 18.05 12.69 -7.06
N LEU A 28 17.31 12.43 -8.13
CA LEU A 28 17.08 13.38 -9.20
C LEU A 28 15.93 14.32 -8.84
N SER A 29 16.04 15.58 -9.27
CA SER A 29 14.96 16.55 -9.07
C SER A 29 13.71 16.17 -9.85
N VAL A 30 12.54 16.56 -9.34
CA VAL A 30 11.25 16.42 -10.03
C VAL A 30 11.28 17.03 -11.44
N ASP A 31 12.00 18.14 -11.62
CA ASP A 31 12.24 18.74 -12.94
C ASP A 31 12.87 17.77 -13.95
N VAL A 32 13.88 16.98 -13.54
CA VAL A 32 14.50 15.97 -14.42
C VAL A 32 13.48 14.89 -14.78
N TRP A 33 12.69 14.42 -13.82
CA TRP A 33 11.62 13.44 -14.05
C TRP A 33 10.58 13.98 -15.04
N GLN A 34 10.18 15.25 -14.90
CA GLN A 34 9.22 15.92 -15.79
C GLN A 34 9.78 16.08 -17.21
N ARG A 35 11.03 16.53 -17.38
CA ARG A 35 11.66 16.65 -18.70
C ARG A 35 11.75 15.29 -19.40
N VAL A 36 12.09 14.23 -18.66
CA VAL A 36 12.13 12.87 -19.19
C VAL A 36 10.75 12.39 -19.61
N SER A 37 9.72 12.56 -18.76
CA SER A 37 8.36 12.12 -19.06
C SER A 37 7.80 12.78 -20.33
N LEU A 38 8.02 14.09 -20.49
CA LEU A 38 7.67 14.84 -21.70
C LEU A 38 8.44 14.33 -22.92
N ALA A 39 9.74 14.07 -22.79
CA ALA A 39 10.57 13.61 -23.91
C ALA A 39 10.18 12.21 -24.41
N VAL A 40 9.67 11.34 -23.53
CA VAL A 40 9.19 9.99 -23.89
C VAL A 40 7.68 9.93 -24.16
N GLY A 41 6.96 11.05 -24.03
CA GLY A 41 5.52 11.13 -24.27
C GLY A 41 4.70 10.31 -23.28
N ARG A 42 5.13 10.23 -22.02
CA ARG A 42 4.43 9.50 -20.95
C ARG A 42 4.03 10.46 -19.83
N PRO A 43 2.83 10.32 -19.26
CA PRO A 43 2.45 11.12 -18.10
C PRO A 43 3.32 10.77 -16.90
N LEU A 44 3.76 11.80 -16.15
CA LEU A 44 4.37 11.64 -14.84
C LEU A 44 3.31 11.80 -13.76
N ARG A 45 3.18 10.80 -12.87
CA ARG A 45 2.38 10.89 -11.64
C ARG A 45 3.34 10.87 -10.46
N LEU A 46 3.23 11.86 -9.59
CA LEU A 46 3.97 11.93 -8.34
C LEU A 46 2.94 12.04 -7.23
N GLU A 47 3.07 11.16 -6.24
CA GLU A 47 2.22 11.13 -5.07
C GLU A 47 3.13 11.24 -3.85
N LEU A 48 2.74 12.08 -2.89
CA LEU A 48 3.37 12.11 -1.59
C LEU A 48 2.77 10.96 -0.79
N GLU A 49 3.50 9.86 -0.70
CA GLU A 49 3.11 8.75 0.14
C GLU A 49 3.54 9.03 1.59
N ARG A 50 2.77 8.53 2.55
CA ARG A 50 3.23 8.45 3.94
C ARG A 50 4.38 7.45 4.02
N ASP A 51 5.28 7.64 4.97
CA ASP A 51 6.34 6.66 5.20
C ASP A 51 5.71 5.30 5.49
N ALA A 52 5.97 4.31 4.64
CA ALA A 52 5.43 2.96 4.80
C ALA A 52 5.93 2.27 6.09
N SER A 53 7.01 2.80 6.69
CA SER A 53 7.55 2.36 7.97
C SER A 53 6.99 3.12 9.19
N GLU A 54 6.24 4.22 8.96
CA GLU A 54 5.54 4.92 10.03
C GLU A 54 4.32 4.09 10.45
N GLU A 55 4.31 3.67 11.71
CA GLU A 55 3.15 2.98 12.26
C GLU A 55 1.92 3.90 12.18
N PRO A 56 0.75 3.39 11.75
CA PRO A 56 -0.49 4.14 11.83
C PRO A 56 -0.66 4.69 13.25
N SER A 57 -1.18 5.92 13.40
CA SER A 57 -1.44 6.49 14.73
C SER A 57 -2.36 5.62 15.59
N ASP A 58 -3.10 4.70 14.97
CA ASP A 58 -3.98 3.72 15.58
C ASP A 58 -3.40 2.27 15.62
N SER A 59 -2.08 2.12 15.51
CA SER A 59 -1.42 0.82 15.47
C SER A 59 -1.68 -0.01 16.73
N GLY A 60 -1.86 0.64 17.88
CA GLY A 60 -2.23 0.00 19.13
C GLY A 60 -3.59 -0.70 19.05
N HIS A 61 -4.59 -0.03 18.49
CA HIS A 61 -5.92 -0.60 18.33
C HIS A 61 -5.91 -1.78 17.35
N LEU A 62 -5.25 -1.62 16.20
CA LEU A 62 -5.10 -2.70 15.21
C LEU A 62 -4.40 -3.93 15.80
N ARG A 63 -3.33 -3.74 16.58
CA ARG A 63 -2.63 -4.84 17.27
C ARG A 63 -3.54 -5.63 18.20
N VAL A 64 -4.42 -4.94 18.93
CA VAL A 64 -5.40 -5.60 19.81
C VAL A 64 -6.43 -6.38 18.99
N GLN A 65 -6.95 -5.82 17.90
CA GLN A 65 -7.89 -6.52 17.02
C GLN A 65 -7.26 -7.79 16.41
N GLU A 66 -6.02 -7.70 15.93
CA GLU A 66 -5.26 -8.84 15.39
C GLU A 66 -5.01 -9.92 16.44
N LEU A 67 -4.71 -9.54 17.69
CA LEU A 67 -4.55 -10.48 18.79
C LEU A 67 -5.84 -11.25 19.05
N ILE A 68 -6.98 -10.56 19.14
CA ILE A 68 -8.30 -11.18 19.36
C ILE A 68 -8.61 -12.18 18.25
N LEU A 69 -8.40 -11.80 16.98
CA LEU A 69 -8.63 -12.67 15.83
C LEU A 69 -7.73 -13.92 15.84
N ARG A 70 -6.46 -13.74 16.22
CA ARG A 70 -5.47 -14.84 16.31
C ARG A 70 -5.85 -15.85 17.39
N VAL A 71 -6.22 -15.36 18.58
CA VAL A 71 -6.67 -16.20 19.69
C VAL A 71 -7.99 -16.89 19.31
N GLY A 72 -8.95 -16.17 18.74
CA GLY A 72 -10.22 -16.74 18.28
C GLY A 72 -10.03 -17.88 17.29
N ARG A 73 -9.14 -17.72 16.31
CA ARG A 73 -8.80 -18.79 15.35
C ARG A 73 -8.23 -20.02 16.05
N ALA A 74 -7.32 -19.84 17.01
CA ALA A 74 -6.75 -20.95 17.77
C ALA A 74 -7.81 -21.72 18.59
N CYS A 75 -8.91 -21.05 18.95
CA CYS A 75 -10.05 -21.65 19.65
C CYS A 75 -11.19 -22.11 18.71
N GLY A 76 -10.97 -22.18 17.39
CA GLY A 76 -11.97 -22.68 16.44
C GLY A 76 -13.05 -21.68 16.00
N TYR A 77 -12.82 -20.39 16.24
CA TYR A 77 -13.71 -19.32 15.78
C TYR A 77 -13.24 -18.75 14.44
N GLN A 78 -14.20 -18.34 13.62
CA GLN A 78 -13.92 -17.50 12.46
C GLN A 78 -14.09 -16.04 12.83
N GLY A 79 -13.06 -15.24 12.55
CA GLY A 79 -13.04 -13.81 12.86
C GLY A 79 -13.32 -12.92 11.65
N ARG A 80 -13.85 -11.72 11.90
CA ARG A 80 -14.08 -10.65 10.91
C ARG A 80 -13.76 -9.28 11.52
N PHE A 81 -13.11 -8.43 10.73
CA PHE A 81 -12.95 -7.01 11.02
C PHE A 81 -14.24 -6.24 10.69
N GLU A 82 -14.53 -5.21 11.49
CA GLU A 82 -15.65 -4.29 11.26
C GLU A 82 -16.97 -5.04 11.05
N LEU A 83 -17.35 -5.83 12.04
CA LEU A 83 -18.61 -6.56 12.00
C LEU A 83 -19.76 -5.56 12.16
N ALA A 84 -20.52 -5.35 11.08
CA ALA A 84 -21.75 -4.57 11.14
C ALA A 84 -22.71 -5.18 12.19
N THR A 85 -23.04 -4.40 13.22
CA THR A 85 -23.98 -4.84 14.28
C THR A 85 -25.41 -4.44 13.97
N ARG A 86 -25.59 -3.46 13.06
CA ARG A 86 -26.90 -3.01 12.58
C ARG A 86 -26.92 -2.91 11.05
N PRO A 87 -27.62 -3.81 10.34
CA PRO A 87 -27.62 -3.82 8.86
C PRO A 87 -28.11 -2.53 8.20
N SER A 88 -29.01 -1.80 8.86
CA SER A 88 -29.57 -0.54 8.35
C SER A 88 -28.74 0.70 8.65
N ASP A 89 -27.67 0.57 9.45
CA ASP A 89 -26.80 1.68 9.85
C ASP A 89 -25.34 1.20 9.92
N PRO A 90 -24.60 1.29 8.79
CA PRO A 90 -23.21 0.83 8.70
C PRO A 90 -22.24 1.57 9.63
N SER A 91 -22.63 2.72 10.19
CA SER A 91 -21.81 3.45 11.17
C SER A 91 -21.76 2.75 12.54
N ARG A 92 -22.61 1.74 12.75
CA ARG A 92 -22.64 0.90 13.95
C ARG A 92 -21.97 -0.44 13.65
N SER A 93 -20.65 -0.48 13.83
CA SER A 93 -19.85 -1.71 13.78
C SER A 93 -19.27 -2.05 15.14
N ALA A 94 -18.90 -3.32 15.29
CA ALA A 94 -17.92 -3.73 16.27
C ALA A 94 -16.60 -3.98 15.53
N ASP A 95 -15.49 -3.52 16.11
CA ASP A 95 -14.15 -3.61 15.52
C ASP A 95 -13.78 -5.05 15.15
N VAL A 96 -14.16 -6.00 16.00
CA VAL A 96 -13.93 -7.44 15.80
C VAL A 96 -15.17 -8.25 16.13
N GLY A 97 -15.52 -9.17 15.23
CA GLY A 97 -16.54 -10.19 15.45
C GLY A 97 -15.96 -11.60 15.38
N LEU A 98 -16.38 -12.50 16.29
CA LEU A 98 -16.05 -13.92 16.28
C LEU A 98 -17.32 -14.75 16.14
N ARG A 99 -17.29 -15.78 15.29
CA ARG A 99 -18.37 -16.76 15.14
C ARG A 99 -17.85 -18.19 15.28
N VAL A 100 -18.64 -19.05 15.91
CA VAL A 100 -18.34 -20.49 15.98
C VAL A 100 -18.36 -21.05 14.58
N ILE A 101 -17.37 -21.87 14.23
CA ILE A 101 -17.43 -22.72 13.05
C ILE A 101 -18.17 -23.98 13.53
N GLU A 102 -19.38 -24.25 13.05
CA GLU A 102 -20.03 -25.54 13.30
C GLU A 102 -19.07 -26.65 12.82
N ILE A 103 -18.50 -27.39 13.77
CA ILE A 103 -17.94 -28.70 13.46
C ILE A 103 -19.16 -29.57 13.24
N ALA A 104 -19.44 -29.95 11.99
CA ALA A 104 -20.45 -30.96 11.71
C ALA A 104 -20.20 -32.15 12.63
N ALA A 105 -21.07 -32.35 13.61
CA ALA A 105 -21.07 -33.56 14.41
C ALA A 105 -21.44 -34.69 13.45
N SER A 106 -20.45 -35.45 13.02
CA SER A 106 -20.69 -36.73 12.36
C SER A 106 -21.42 -37.63 13.38
N CYS A 107 -22.73 -37.77 13.21
CA CYS A 107 -23.50 -38.88 13.76
C CYS A 107 -23.15 -40.18 13.03
#